data_AF-A0A9E3W8H7-F1
#
_entry.id   AF-A0A9E3W8H7-F1
#
_cell.length_a   1.000
_cell.length_b   1.000
_cell.length_c   1.000
_cell.angle_alpha   90.00
_cell.angle_beta   90.00
_cell.angle_gamma   90.00
#
_symmetry.space_group_name_H-M   'P 1'
#
loop_
_entity.id
_entity.type
_entity.pdbx_description
1 polymer ?
#
loop_
_entity_poly.entity_id
_entity_poly.type
_entity_poly.pdbx_seq_one_letter_code
_entity_poly.pdbx_strand_id
1 'polypeptide(L)'
;MVDTRPPARLHVILARDVPKAVVIRRGPTAWTRLSLWHTDTDTFEHGQWFKGTIYPDRSDLAPNGRLFIYYAGKQTGYTIDPHTSYDTSWIAISKPPYFTALALWNVGTTYCPGGLFMDDQTVWLPFSEGDEAAHPDHPPQGIDFHTGKPLGTPPFFYRLERDGWTREAGQEAVPVVWWVPKRGQQSMYWSKQPPTSSFQLVLERRMIGYHITFSYFVVHPARQTITTLDDFAWADWDHNGRLVGARRGQILVMNPEAPNDEVTVLADLNDQRPDPQPAPDWAQHW
;
A
#
# COMPACT_ATOMS: atom_id res chain seq x y z
N MET A 1 26.73 10.98 -17.66
CA MET A 1 25.90 12.03 -17.01
C MET A 1 25.19 11.37 -15.85
N VAL A 2 25.29 11.92 -14.64
CA VAL A 2 24.53 11.42 -13.48
C VAL A 2 23.07 11.77 -13.72
N ASP A 3 22.19 10.77 -13.74
CA ASP A 3 20.75 11.01 -13.83
C ASP A 3 20.29 11.73 -12.56
N THR A 4 19.87 12.98 -12.71
CA THR A 4 19.44 13.84 -11.59
C THR A 4 17.96 13.69 -11.26
N ARG A 5 17.23 12.80 -11.96
CA ARG A 5 15.81 12.56 -11.70
C ARG A 5 15.64 11.91 -10.32
N PRO A 6 14.71 12.39 -9.48
CA PRO A 6 14.41 11.73 -8.22
C PRO A 6 13.85 10.33 -8.52
N PRO A 7 14.27 9.29 -7.76
CA PRO A 7 13.76 7.95 -7.97
C PRO A 7 12.24 7.85 -7.80
N ALA A 8 11.64 6.86 -8.47
CA ALA A 8 10.23 6.56 -8.28
C ALA A 8 9.97 6.13 -6.83
N ARG A 9 8.86 6.62 -6.24
CA ARG A 9 8.42 6.15 -4.92
C ARG A 9 7.59 4.89 -5.10
N LEU A 10 7.93 3.84 -4.38
CA LEU A 10 7.27 2.55 -4.49
C LEU A 10 6.63 2.19 -3.14
N HIS A 11 5.47 1.57 -3.21
CA HIS A 11 4.88 0.82 -2.11
C HIS A 11 4.41 -0.52 -2.64
N VAL A 12 4.49 -1.56 -1.81
CA VAL A 12 4.09 -2.91 -2.18
C VAL A 12 3.05 -3.41 -1.17
N ILE A 13 2.03 -4.09 -1.67
CA ILE A 13 1.05 -4.80 -0.85
C ILE A 13 1.03 -6.25 -1.32
N LEU A 14 1.48 -7.17 -0.45
CA LEU A 14 1.48 -8.61 -0.71
C LEU A 14 0.06 -9.16 -0.53
N ALA A 15 -0.32 -10.11 -1.39
CA ALA A 15 -1.50 -10.94 -1.19
C ALA A 15 -1.18 -11.95 -0.09
N ARG A 16 -2.19 -12.27 0.73
CA ARG A 16 -1.96 -13.06 1.96
C ARG A 16 -1.87 -14.55 1.71
N ASP A 17 -2.56 -15.05 0.68
CA ASP A 17 -2.74 -16.49 0.46
C ASP A 17 -2.07 -16.99 -0.83
N VAL A 18 -1.55 -16.08 -1.66
CA VAL A 18 -0.92 -16.41 -2.94
C VAL A 18 0.35 -15.57 -3.16
N PRO A 19 1.33 -16.07 -3.94
CA PRO A 19 2.60 -15.37 -4.22
C PRO A 19 2.44 -14.21 -5.21
N LYS A 20 1.56 -13.26 -4.89
CA LYS A 20 1.28 -12.06 -5.69
C LYS A 20 1.42 -10.82 -4.83
N ALA A 21 1.81 -9.72 -5.46
CA ALA A 21 1.83 -8.42 -4.85
C ALA A 21 1.39 -7.34 -5.84
N VAL A 22 0.81 -6.26 -5.36
CA VAL A 22 0.70 -5.04 -6.16
C VAL A 22 1.84 -4.09 -5.83
N VAL A 23 2.47 -3.57 -6.88
CA VAL A 23 3.48 -2.51 -6.77
C VAL A 23 2.84 -1.21 -7.22
N ILE A 24 2.67 -0.28 -6.28
CA ILE A 24 2.14 1.06 -6.51
C ILE A 24 3.32 1.99 -6.72
N ARG A 25 3.55 2.35 -7.98
CA ARG A 25 4.63 3.24 -8.38
C ARG A 25 4.13 4.66 -8.53
N ARG A 26 4.63 5.59 -7.71
CA ARG A 26 4.33 7.02 -7.79
C ARG A 26 5.47 7.79 -8.44
N GLY A 27 5.14 8.56 -9.48
CA GLY A 27 6.10 9.36 -10.24
C GLY A 27 5.90 9.20 -11.75
N PRO A 28 6.25 10.18 -12.60
CA PRO A 28 6.54 11.57 -12.25
C PRO A 28 5.33 12.24 -11.54
N THR A 29 5.51 13.43 -10.96
CA THR A 29 4.72 14.02 -9.86
C THR A 29 3.19 13.98 -9.94
N ALA A 30 2.53 13.76 -11.08
CA ALA A 30 1.07 13.62 -11.16
C ALA A 30 0.56 12.20 -11.46
N TRP A 31 1.46 11.22 -11.59
CA TRP A 31 1.14 9.89 -12.11
C TRP A 31 1.43 8.78 -11.11
N THR A 32 0.58 7.77 -11.15
CA THR A 32 0.72 6.51 -10.44
C THR A 32 0.55 5.36 -11.44
N ARG A 33 1.35 4.29 -11.30
CA ARG A 33 1.18 3.04 -12.06
C ARG A 33 0.92 1.90 -11.10
N LEU A 34 0.04 0.98 -11.48
CA LEU A 34 -0.11 -0.31 -10.82
C LEU A 34 0.64 -1.38 -11.62
N SER A 35 1.37 -2.23 -10.91
CA SER A 35 1.93 -3.46 -11.48
C SER A 35 1.56 -4.63 -10.58
N LEU A 36 1.38 -5.80 -11.18
CA LEU A 36 1.25 -7.07 -10.47
C LEU A 36 2.63 -7.73 -10.49
N TRP A 37 3.12 -8.12 -9.33
CA TRP A 37 4.36 -8.87 -9.15
C TRP A 37 4.00 -10.29 -8.73
N HIS A 38 4.47 -11.28 -9.47
CA HIS A 38 4.40 -12.69 -9.07
C HIS A 38 5.70 -13.03 -8.34
N THR A 39 5.62 -13.21 -7.02
CA THR A 39 6.79 -13.35 -6.13
C THR A 39 7.45 -14.73 -6.22
N ASP A 40 6.76 -15.70 -6.81
CA ASP A 40 7.25 -17.06 -7.07
C ASP A 40 8.19 -17.16 -8.27
N THR A 41 7.95 -16.34 -9.29
CA THR A 41 8.67 -16.32 -10.56
C THR A 41 9.47 -15.05 -10.79
N ASP A 42 9.34 -14.07 -9.89
CA ASP A 42 9.91 -12.73 -10.01
C ASP A 42 9.53 -12.00 -11.31
N THR A 43 8.33 -12.26 -11.81
CA THR A 43 7.80 -11.62 -13.01
C THR A 43 6.88 -10.45 -12.67
N PHE A 44 6.87 -9.43 -13.54
CA PHE A 44 6.09 -8.22 -13.34
C PHE A 44 5.19 -7.96 -14.54
N GLU A 45 3.89 -7.86 -14.28
CA GLU A 45 2.89 -7.39 -15.24
C GLU A 45 2.58 -5.92 -14.96
N HIS A 46 2.93 -5.05 -15.89
CA HIS A 46 2.72 -3.62 -15.70
C HIS A 46 1.43 -3.14 -16.37
N GLY A 47 0.47 -2.68 -15.56
CA GLY A 47 -0.83 -2.25 -16.06
C GLY A 47 -0.97 -0.73 -16.08
N GLN A 48 -2.09 -0.26 -15.56
CA GLN A 48 -2.66 1.05 -15.87
C GLN A 48 -1.88 2.21 -15.25
N TRP A 49 -1.74 3.28 -16.03
CA TRP A 49 -1.35 4.60 -15.52
C TRP A 49 -2.57 5.41 -15.10
N PHE A 50 -2.51 5.95 -13.91
CA PHE A 50 -3.52 6.80 -13.31
C PHE A 50 -2.95 8.20 -13.08
N LYS A 51 -3.63 9.22 -13.61
CA LYS A 51 -3.31 10.63 -13.32
C LYS A 51 -3.99 11.03 -12.02
N GLY A 52 -3.24 10.93 -10.92
CA GLY A 52 -3.68 11.20 -9.56
C GLY A 52 -2.82 10.43 -8.55
N THR A 53 -3.25 10.47 -7.29
CA THR A 53 -2.59 9.78 -6.19
C THR A 53 -3.43 8.59 -5.75
N ILE A 54 -2.78 7.43 -5.64
CA ILE A 54 -3.29 6.28 -4.89
C ILE A 54 -2.61 6.30 -3.54
N TYR A 55 -3.38 6.09 -2.48
CA TYR A 55 -2.89 6.13 -1.09
C TYR A 55 -2.69 4.69 -0.59
N PRO A 56 -1.46 4.17 -0.58
CA PRO A 56 -1.22 2.76 -0.29
C PRO A 56 -1.55 2.37 1.15
N ASP A 57 -1.47 3.33 2.08
CA ASP A 57 -1.86 3.19 3.48
C ASP A 57 -3.37 3.03 3.69
N ARG A 58 -4.15 3.30 2.62
CA ARG A 58 -5.62 3.30 2.57
C ARG A 58 -6.17 2.32 1.52
N SER A 59 -5.31 1.40 1.09
CA SER A 59 -5.58 0.41 0.05
C SER A 59 -5.21 -0.98 0.57
N ASP A 60 -5.75 -2.01 -0.07
CA ASP A 60 -5.51 -3.40 0.29
C ASP A 60 -5.67 -4.33 -0.93
N LEU A 61 -4.98 -5.47 -0.86
CA LEU A 61 -5.06 -6.53 -1.86
C LEU A 61 -5.84 -7.70 -1.26
N ALA A 62 -6.80 -8.25 -2.01
CA ALA A 62 -7.55 -9.43 -1.59
C ALA A 62 -6.59 -10.60 -1.27
N PRO A 63 -6.92 -11.49 -0.32
CA PRO A 63 -6.07 -12.62 0.04
C PRO A 63 -5.58 -13.44 -1.17
N ASN A 64 -6.46 -13.71 -2.13
CA ASN A 64 -6.16 -14.42 -3.39
C ASN A 64 -5.52 -13.56 -4.50
N GLY A 65 -5.27 -12.28 -4.24
CA GLY A 65 -4.67 -11.33 -5.17
C GLY A 65 -5.50 -10.96 -6.41
N ARG A 66 -6.78 -11.35 -6.48
CA ARG A 66 -7.64 -11.10 -7.66
C ARG A 66 -8.23 -9.70 -7.70
N LEU A 67 -8.49 -9.10 -6.54
CA LEU A 67 -9.11 -7.79 -6.42
C LEU A 67 -8.26 -6.87 -5.57
N PHE A 68 -8.27 -5.60 -5.93
CA PHE A 68 -7.55 -4.54 -5.25
C PHE A 68 -8.51 -3.40 -4.92
N ILE A 69 -8.61 -3.09 -3.63
CA ILE A 69 -9.40 -1.98 -3.11
C ILE A 69 -8.46 -0.82 -2.83
N TYR A 70 -8.80 0.36 -3.32
CA TYR A 70 -7.92 1.50 -3.21
C TYR A 70 -8.67 2.78 -2.97
N TYR A 71 -8.04 3.67 -2.21
CA TYR A 71 -8.45 5.04 -2.08
C TYR A 71 -7.62 5.92 -3.02
N ALA A 72 -8.32 6.68 -3.87
CA ALA A 72 -7.73 7.54 -4.87
C ALA A 72 -8.10 9.00 -4.65
N GLY A 73 -7.20 9.90 -5.02
CA GLY A 73 -7.43 11.34 -5.04
C GLY A 73 -6.93 11.97 -6.35
N LYS A 74 -7.80 12.74 -7.00
CA LYS A 74 -7.51 13.60 -8.16
C LYS A 74 -7.56 15.08 -7.78
N GLN A 75 -6.88 15.43 -6.71
CA GLN A 75 -6.87 16.82 -6.24
C GLN A 75 -6.01 17.69 -7.15
N THR A 76 -6.67 18.32 -8.11
CA THR A 76 -6.16 19.49 -8.83
C THR A 76 -7.06 20.69 -8.48
N GLY A 77 -6.94 21.18 -7.24
CA GLY A 77 -7.76 22.28 -6.72
C GLY A 77 -9.08 21.83 -6.07
N TYR A 78 -9.83 22.79 -5.53
CA TYR A 78 -11.13 22.61 -4.85
C TYR A 78 -12.32 22.50 -5.83
N THR A 79 -12.05 22.41 -7.12
CA THR A 79 -13.09 22.49 -8.15
C THR A 79 -13.56 21.07 -8.50
N ILE A 80 -14.74 20.70 -8.01
CA ILE A 80 -15.51 19.58 -8.56
C ILE A 80 -15.85 19.98 -9.99
N ASP A 81 -15.52 19.13 -10.96
CA ASP A 81 -15.98 19.32 -12.33
C ASP A 81 -17.50 19.06 -12.35
N PRO A 82 -18.34 20.08 -12.62
CA PRO A 82 -19.79 19.93 -12.55
C PRO A 82 -20.36 19.04 -13.67
N HIS A 83 -19.53 18.61 -14.63
CA HIS A 83 -19.93 17.75 -15.75
C HIS A 83 -19.68 16.26 -15.49
N THR A 84 -19.25 15.89 -14.29
CA THR A 84 -18.98 14.51 -13.89
C THR A 84 -19.72 14.16 -12.60
N SER A 85 -20.24 12.94 -12.53
CA SER A 85 -20.82 12.35 -11.31
C SER A 85 -19.75 11.82 -10.34
N TYR A 86 -18.48 11.78 -10.75
CA TYR A 86 -17.33 11.39 -9.92
C TYR A 86 -16.79 12.57 -9.10
N ASP A 87 -16.48 12.32 -7.83
CA ASP A 87 -15.86 13.31 -6.93
C ASP A 87 -14.32 13.37 -7.09
N THR A 88 -13.69 14.32 -6.43
CA THR A 88 -12.23 14.53 -6.35
C THR A 88 -11.49 13.41 -5.63
N SER A 89 -12.19 12.54 -4.89
CA SER A 89 -11.64 11.33 -4.27
C SER A 89 -12.70 10.25 -4.10
N TRP A 90 -12.27 8.99 -4.11
CA TRP A 90 -13.15 7.83 -4.05
C TRP A 90 -12.43 6.60 -3.48
N ILE A 91 -13.22 5.62 -3.02
CA ILE A 91 -12.79 4.23 -2.84
C ILE A 91 -13.25 3.44 -4.07
N ALA A 92 -12.41 2.58 -4.62
CA ALA A 92 -12.81 1.69 -5.71
C ALA A 92 -12.20 0.29 -5.57
N ILE A 93 -12.86 -0.69 -6.16
CA ILE A 93 -12.39 -2.07 -6.32
C ILE A 93 -12.04 -2.29 -7.79
N SER A 94 -10.93 -2.96 -8.06
CA SER A 94 -10.42 -3.23 -9.42
C SER A 94 -9.73 -4.59 -9.50
N LYS A 95 -9.45 -5.06 -10.72
CA LYS A 95 -8.58 -6.21 -10.97
C LYS A 95 -7.14 -5.74 -11.23
N PRO A 96 -6.14 -6.13 -10.43
CA PRO A 96 -4.74 -5.90 -10.76
C PRO A 96 -4.36 -6.46 -12.14
N PRO A 97 -3.45 -5.83 -12.90
CA PRO A 97 -2.72 -4.59 -12.57
C PRO A 97 -3.44 -3.29 -13.06
N TYR A 98 -4.77 -3.23 -13.04
CA TYR A 98 -5.53 -2.05 -13.50
C TYR A 98 -6.22 -1.30 -12.36
N PHE A 99 -6.46 0.00 -12.56
CA PHE A 99 -7.27 0.85 -11.68
C PHE A 99 -8.67 1.11 -12.26
N THR A 100 -9.12 0.27 -13.19
CA THR A 100 -10.44 0.42 -13.76
C THR A 100 -11.45 -0.13 -12.76
N ALA A 101 -12.36 0.73 -12.32
CA ALA A 101 -13.24 0.46 -11.20
C ALA A 101 -14.36 -0.52 -11.60
N LEU A 102 -14.43 -1.64 -10.89
CA LEU A 102 -15.56 -2.58 -10.92
C LEU A 102 -16.65 -2.16 -9.94
N ALA A 103 -16.25 -1.60 -8.78
CA ALA A 103 -17.10 -0.89 -7.84
C ALA A 103 -16.45 0.44 -7.45
N LEU A 104 -17.25 1.47 -7.18
CA LEU A 104 -16.75 2.78 -6.76
C LEU A 104 -17.71 3.46 -5.78
N TRP A 105 -17.15 4.12 -4.77
CA TRP A 105 -17.86 4.99 -3.83
C TRP A 105 -17.21 6.37 -3.82
N ASN A 106 -17.99 7.39 -4.13
CA ASN A 106 -17.54 8.78 -4.02
C ASN A 106 -17.27 9.12 -2.54
N VAL A 107 -16.23 9.92 -2.30
CA VAL A 107 -15.84 10.29 -0.93
C VAL A 107 -15.68 11.81 -0.77
N GLY A 108 -15.04 12.49 -1.72
CA GLY A 108 -14.94 13.96 -1.72
C GLY A 108 -14.11 14.59 -0.60
N THR A 109 -13.37 13.81 0.18
CA THR A 109 -12.59 14.31 1.31
C THR A 109 -11.26 13.59 1.46
N THR A 110 -10.20 14.31 1.86
CA THR A 110 -8.87 13.74 2.19
C THR A 110 -8.84 12.89 3.45
N TYR A 111 -9.90 12.92 4.26
CA TYR A 111 -9.93 12.32 5.59
C TYR A 111 -10.45 10.88 5.62
N CYS A 112 -10.80 10.33 4.47
CA CYS A 112 -11.23 8.93 4.36
C CYS A 112 -10.11 7.98 4.78
N PRO A 113 -10.36 6.99 5.64
CA PRO A 113 -9.37 5.99 5.97
C PRO A 113 -9.13 5.00 4.81
N GLY A 114 -10.05 4.83 3.86
CA GLY A 114 -9.94 3.85 2.77
C GLY A 114 -10.66 2.54 3.07
N GLY A 115 -10.35 1.48 2.32
CA GLY A 115 -11.02 0.17 2.43
C GLY A 115 -10.05 -0.99 2.65
N LEU A 116 -10.59 -2.14 3.08
CA LEU A 116 -9.81 -3.33 3.43
C LEU A 116 -10.57 -4.61 3.05
N PHE A 117 -9.87 -5.65 2.59
CA PHE A 117 -10.44 -6.98 2.41
C PHE A 117 -10.40 -7.76 3.73
N MET A 118 -11.56 -8.15 4.22
CA MET A 118 -11.67 -9.10 5.34
C MET A 118 -11.33 -10.51 4.85
N ASP A 119 -11.87 -10.86 3.68
CA ASP A 119 -11.58 -12.09 2.93
C ASP A 119 -11.66 -11.79 1.42
N ASP A 120 -11.74 -12.82 0.57
CA ASP A 120 -11.77 -12.70 -0.89
C ASP A 120 -13.05 -12.06 -1.45
N GLN A 121 -14.14 -12.06 -0.67
CA GLN A 121 -15.46 -11.60 -1.10
C GLN A 121 -16.05 -10.52 -0.20
N THR A 122 -15.43 -10.23 0.94
CA THR A 122 -15.94 -9.28 1.93
C THR A 122 -14.98 -8.11 2.11
N VAL A 123 -15.49 -6.89 1.94
CA VAL A 123 -14.74 -5.66 2.20
C VAL A 123 -15.29 -4.88 3.40
N TRP A 124 -14.39 -4.28 4.17
CA TRP A 124 -14.75 -3.26 5.13
C TRP A 124 -14.66 -1.87 4.48
N LEU A 125 -15.71 -1.07 4.65
CA LEU A 125 -15.80 0.30 4.17
C LEU A 125 -16.07 1.28 5.33
N PRO A 126 -15.49 2.49 5.29
CA PRO A 126 -15.55 3.44 6.40
C PRO A 126 -16.77 4.36 6.33
N PHE A 127 -17.89 3.86 5.82
CA PHE A 127 -19.14 4.60 5.70
C PHE A 127 -20.00 4.35 6.94
N SER A 128 -20.82 5.33 7.30
CA SER A 128 -21.94 5.10 8.21
C SER A 128 -23.01 4.32 7.47
N GLU A 129 -23.83 3.56 8.18
CA GLU A 129 -25.00 2.91 7.59
C GLU A 129 -25.91 3.94 6.89
N GLY A 130 -26.20 3.72 5.61
CA GLY A 130 -26.93 4.62 4.73
C GLY A 130 -26.06 5.52 3.82
N ASP A 131 -24.76 5.63 4.06
CA ASP A 131 -23.82 6.44 3.26
C ASP A 131 -23.00 5.60 2.26
N GLU A 132 -23.22 4.28 2.20
CA GLU A 132 -22.50 3.33 1.35
C GLU A 132 -23.02 3.22 -0.09
N ALA A 133 -23.78 4.21 -0.55
CA ALA A 133 -24.29 4.20 -1.92
C ALA A 133 -23.13 4.20 -2.93
N ALA A 134 -22.99 3.09 -3.66
CA ALA A 134 -22.04 2.99 -4.74
C ALA A 134 -22.44 3.91 -5.90
N HIS A 135 -21.44 4.31 -6.68
CA HIS A 135 -21.66 5.07 -7.91
C HIS A 135 -22.52 4.24 -8.88
N PRO A 136 -23.57 4.81 -9.50
CA PRO A 136 -24.50 4.06 -10.36
C PRO A 136 -23.84 3.32 -11.53
N ASP A 137 -22.76 3.89 -12.09
CA ASP A 137 -22.01 3.28 -13.19
C ASP A 137 -21.02 2.18 -12.74
N HIS A 138 -20.81 2.02 -11.43
CA HIS A 138 -19.90 1.03 -10.84
C HIS A 138 -20.55 0.34 -9.62
N PRO A 139 -21.68 -0.37 -9.82
CA PRO A 139 -22.31 -1.09 -8.72
C PRO A 139 -21.44 -2.32 -8.32
N PRO A 140 -21.28 -2.60 -7.02
CA PRO A 140 -20.62 -3.83 -6.58
C PRO A 140 -21.42 -5.06 -7.02
N GLN A 141 -20.73 -6.11 -7.46
CA GLN A 141 -21.35 -7.40 -7.81
C GLN A 141 -20.51 -8.54 -7.25
N GLY A 142 -21.15 -9.48 -6.54
CA GLY A 142 -20.46 -10.64 -5.98
C GLY A 142 -19.43 -10.31 -4.90
N ILE A 143 -19.57 -9.14 -4.25
CA ILE A 143 -18.78 -8.71 -3.09
C ILE A 143 -19.75 -8.21 -2.02
N ASP A 144 -19.57 -8.71 -0.81
CA ASP A 144 -20.24 -8.22 0.39
C ASP A 144 -19.43 -7.08 1.01
N PHE A 145 -20.13 -6.16 1.66
CA PHE A 145 -19.49 -5.06 2.39
C PHE A 145 -20.05 -4.90 3.79
N HIS A 146 -19.14 -4.68 4.72
CA HIS A 146 -19.46 -4.24 6.08
C HIS A 146 -19.08 -2.78 6.23
N THR A 147 -20.08 -1.97 6.58
CA THR A 147 -19.89 -0.58 6.98
C THR A 147 -19.67 -0.52 8.49
N GLY A 148 -18.93 0.47 8.94
CA GLY A 148 -18.67 0.61 10.37
C GLY A 148 -17.85 1.84 10.68
N LYS A 149 -17.93 2.25 11.96
CA LYS A 149 -17.16 3.39 12.45
C LYS A 149 -15.69 3.25 12.04
N PRO A 150 -15.05 4.36 11.62
CA PRO A 150 -13.65 4.37 11.25
C PRO A 150 -12.86 3.67 12.34
N LEU A 151 -11.98 2.76 11.94
CA LEU A 151 -11.15 1.97 12.83
C LEU A 151 -10.11 2.81 13.63
N GLY A 152 -10.31 4.12 13.78
CA GLY A 152 -9.43 5.06 14.46
C GLY A 152 -8.04 5.23 13.81
N THR A 153 -7.72 4.41 12.81
CA THR A 153 -6.41 4.34 12.13
C THR A 153 -6.58 3.90 10.66
N PRO A 154 -5.68 4.31 9.74
CA PRO A 154 -5.69 3.84 8.36
C PRO A 154 -5.55 2.30 8.24
N PRO A 155 -6.13 1.68 7.19
CA PRO A 155 -6.01 0.25 6.88
C PRO A 155 -4.59 -0.30 7.02
N PHE A 156 -3.56 0.48 6.68
CA PHE A 156 -2.16 0.11 6.86
C PHE A 156 -1.85 -0.60 8.20
N PHE A 157 -2.31 -0.05 9.33
CA PHE A 157 -2.00 -0.62 10.64
C PHE A 157 -2.75 -1.94 10.90
N TYR A 158 -3.99 -2.03 10.43
CA TYR A 158 -4.74 -3.30 10.44
C TYR A 158 -4.07 -4.34 9.56
N ARG A 159 -3.60 -3.96 8.38
CA ARG A 159 -2.87 -4.84 7.48
C ARG A 159 -1.61 -5.37 8.13
N LEU A 160 -0.81 -4.53 8.80
CA LEU A 160 0.39 -5.01 9.51
C LEU A 160 0.04 -6.17 10.44
N GLU A 161 -0.88 -5.96 11.39
CA GLU A 161 -1.22 -6.96 12.41
C GLU A 161 -1.91 -8.19 11.82
N ARG A 162 -2.82 -7.99 10.85
CA ARG A 162 -3.47 -9.07 10.11
C ARG A 162 -2.47 -9.91 9.30
N ASP A 163 -1.42 -9.28 8.76
CA ASP A 163 -0.47 -9.88 7.80
C ASP A 163 0.81 -10.37 8.49
N GLY A 164 0.70 -10.71 9.77
CA GLY A 164 1.74 -11.40 10.55
C GLY A 164 2.75 -10.50 11.24
N TRP A 165 2.58 -9.18 11.20
CA TRP A 165 3.38 -8.29 12.04
C TRP A 165 2.82 -8.27 13.47
N THR A 166 3.69 -8.32 14.45
CA THR A 166 3.34 -8.21 15.87
C THR A 166 3.69 -6.82 16.36
N ARG A 167 2.73 -6.12 16.94
CA ARG A 167 2.97 -4.84 17.60
C ARG A 167 3.70 -5.07 18.93
N GLU A 168 4.85 -4.45 19.10
CA GLU A 168 5.65 -4.58 20.32
C GLU A 168 4.97 -3.82 21.48
N ALA A 169 4.71 -4.52 22.60
CA ALA A 169 4.04 -3.95 23.77
C ALA A 169 4.95 -2.98 24.54
N GLY A 170 4.40 -1.83 24.97
CA GLY A 170 5.13 -0.83 25.78
C GLY A 170 5.06 0.61 25.28
N GLN A 171 4.33 0.89 24.20
CA GLN A 171 4.11 2.25 23.68
C GLN A 171 2.62 2.46 23.40
N GLU A 172 2.00 3.39 24.16
CA GLU A 172 0.57 3.70 24.08
C GLU A 172 0.12 3.94 22.63
N ALA A 173 -1.04 3.41 22.26
CA ALA A 173 -1.71 3.81 21.03
C ALA A 173 -2.05 5.29 21.16
N VAL A 174 -1.34 6.13 20.42
CA VAL A 174 -1.75 7.53 20.27
C VAL A 174 -2.99 7.50 19.38
N PRO A 175 -4.17 7.89 19.88
CA PRO A 175 -5.33 8.05 19.02
C PRO A 175 -4.94 8.97 17.86
N VAL A 176 -5.34 8.66 16.62
CA VAL A 176 -5.24 9.63 15.52
C VAL A 176 -6.27 10.73 15.80
N VAL A 177 -5.91 11.61 16.71
CA VAL A 177 -6.71 12.72 17.16
C VAL A 177 -5.93 13.95 16.73
N TRP A 178 -6.54 14.78 15.88
CA TRP A 178 -5.93 15.98 15.30
C TRP A 178 -5.55 17.07 16.33
N TRP A 179 -5.77 16.79 17.61
CA TRP A 179 -5.34 17.56 18.77
C TRP A 179 -4.46 16.69 19.70
N VAL A 180 -3.26 16.33 19.23
CA VAL A 180 -2.15 15.89 20.11
C VAL A 180 -1.22 17.10 20.36
N PRO A 181 -0.65 17.29 21.57
CA PRO A 181 0.03 18.53 21.95
C PRO A 181 1.29 18.80 21.11
N LYS A 182 1.64 20.09 21.00
CA LYS A 182 2.90 20.56 20.42
C LYS A 182 4.10 19.90 21.14
N ARG A 183 4.99 19.28 20.33
CA ARG A 183 6.38 18.85 20.64
C ARG A 183 6.53 17.52 21.42
N GLY A 184 7.02 16.51 20.71
CA GLY A 184 7.58 15.25 21.24
C GLY A 184 7.94 14.30 20.09
N GLN A 185 8.94 13.43 20.27
CA GLN A 185 9.17 12.27 19.40
C GLN A 185 8.41 11.09 19.98
N GLN A 186 7.60 10.43 19.17
CA GLN A 186 6.89 9.20 19.56
C GLN A 186 7.19 8.14 18.51
N SER A 187 7.69 7.00 18.94
CA SER A 187 7.89 5.83 18.09
C SER A 187 6.85 4.77 18.41
N MET A 188 6.58 3.91 17.44
CA MET A 188 5.83 2.66 17.59
C MET A 188 6.57 1.61 16.76
N TYR A 189 6.60 0.37 17.25
CA TYR A 189 7.34 -0.71 16.61
C TYR A 189 6.43 -1.89 16.30
N TRP A 190 6.68 -2.50 15.14
CA TRP A 190 6.15 -3.79 14.76
C TRP A 190 7.32 -4.69 14.37
N SER A 191 7.25 -5.96 14.71
CA SER A 191 8.20 -6.98 14.26
C SER A 191 7.50 -8.07 13.47
N LYS A 192 8.22 -8.69 12.55
CA LYS A 192 7.73 -9.86 11.81
C LYS A 192 8.84 -10.90 11.72
N GLN A 193 8.51 -12.10 12.17
CA GLN A 193 9.39 -13.26 12.08
C GLN A 193 8.99 -14.10 10.86
N PRO A 194 9.91 -14.33 9.91
CA PRO A 194 9.65 -15.26 8.83
C PRO A 194 9.69 -16.71 9.35
N PRO A 195 8.99 -17.66 8.70
CA PRO A 195 8.99 -19.05 9.13
C PRO A 195 10.37 -19.73 9.03
N THR A 196 11.24 -19.26 8.12
CA THR A 196 12.43 -19.97 7.66
C THR A 196 13.75 -19.30 8.04
N SER A 197 13.72 -18.09 8.62
CA SER A 197 14.92 -17.30 8.88
C SER A 197 15.06 -16.97 10.36
N SER A 198 16.30 -16.99 10.86
CA SER A 198 16.64 -16.57 12.22
C SER A 198 16.62 -15.05 12.40
N PHE A 199 16.42 -14.30 11.31
CA PHE A 199 16.31 -12.84 11.33
C PHE A 199 14.88 -12.39 11.49
N GLN A 200 14.70 -11.23 12.10
CA GLN A 200 13.43 -10.54 12.22
C GLN A 200 13.48 -9.25 11.41
N LEU A 201 12.36 -8.87 10.82
CA LEU A 201 12.19 -7.55 10.26
C LEU A 201 11.43 -6.68 11.26
N VAL A 202 11.92 -5.48 11.53
CA VAL A 202 11.31 -4.52 12.45
C VAL A 202 10.96 -3.25 11.68
N LEU A 203 9.74 -2.77 11.85
CA LEU A 203 9.24 -1.51 11.35
C LEU A 203 9.10 -0.54 12.52
N GLU A 204 9.77 0.60 12.44
CA GLU A 204 9.51 1.75 13.30
C GLU A 204 8.64 2.75 12.56
N ARG A 205 7.53 3.15 13.18
CA ARG A 205 6.83 4.38 12.84
C ARG A 205 7.25 5.46 13.84
N ARG A 206 7.85 6.54 13.34
CA ARG A 206 8.23 7.69 14.16
C ARG A 206 7.39 8.92 13.80
N MET A 207 6.85 9.59 14.79
CA MET A 207 6.21 10.90 14.66
C MET A 207 7.21 11.99 15.05
N ILE A 208 7.52 12.88 14.10
CA ILE A 208 8.39 14.05 14.28
C ILE A 208 7.57 15.30 13.95
N GLY A 209 7.07 15.99 14.98
CA GLY A 209 6.11 17.08 14.78
C GLY A 209 4.83 16.55 14.13
N TYR A 210 4.48 17.05 12.95
CA TYR A 210 3.32 16.59 12.17
C TYR A 210 3.66 15.56 11.10
N HIS A 211 4.93 15.12 11.03
CA HIS A 211 5.39 14.18 10.01
C HIS A 211 5.51 12.78 10.60
N ILE A 212 5.04 11.80 9.82
CA ILE A 212 5.21 10.38 10.11
C ILE A 212 6.32 9.86 9.18
N THR A 213 7.30 9.18 9.76
CA THR A 213 8.36 8.49 9.03
C THR A 213 8.35 7.01 9.37
N PHE A 214 8.67 6.17 8.40
CA PHE A 214 8.80 4.73 8.57
C PHE A 214 10.25 4.33 8.32
N SER A 215 10.80 3.51 9.20
CA SER A 215 12.15 2.97 9.11
C SER A 215 12.10 1.45 9.29
N TYR A 216 12.93 0.72 8.56
CA TYR A 216 13.01 -0.73 8.64
C TYR A 216 14.37 -1.16 9.18
N PHE A 217 14.38 -2.24 9.96
CA PHE A 217 15.59 -2.82 10.54
C PHE A 217 15.55 -4.34 10.41
N VAL A 218 16.69 -4.94 10.13
CA VAL A 218 16.90 -6.39 10.18
C VAL A 218 17.62 -6.71 11.48
N VAL A 219 17.03 -7.59 12.28
CA VAL A 219 17.53 -7.98 13.60
C VAL A 219 17.93 -9.45 13.58
N HIS A 220 19.13 -9.77 14.07
CA HIS A 220 19.53 -11.15 14.36
C HIS A 220 19.49 -11.37 15.89
N PRO A 221 18.45 -11.99 16.46
CA PRO A 221 18.26 -12.04 17.92
C PRO A 221 19.40 -12.76 18.65
N ALA A 222 19.88 -13.89 18.13
CA ALA A 222 20.95 -14.66 18.78
C ALA A 222 22.31 -13.95 18.78
N ARG A 223 22.62 -13.13 17.77
CA ARG A 223 23.85 -12.32 17.70
C ARG A 223 23.68 -10.92 18.28
N GLN A 224 22.44 -10.54 18.63
CA GLN A 224 22.06 -9.21 19.09
C GLN A 224 22.51 -8.09 18.13
N THR A 225 22.49 -8.36 16.82
CA THR A 225 22.82 -7.36 15.80
C THR A 225 21.55 -6.75 15.24
N ILE A 226 21.63 -5.46 14.92
CA ILE A 226 20.56 -4.68 14.31
C ILE A 226 21.19 -3.92 13.14
N THR A 227 20.60 -4.07 11.96
CA THR A 227 21.03 -3.39 10.73
C THR A 227 19.87 -2.54 10.22
N THR A 228 20.08 -1.24 10.09
CA THR A 228 19.10 -0.33 9.48
C THR A 228 19.03 -0.57 7.98
N LEU A 229 17.83 -0.57 7.40
CA LEU A 229 17.63 -0.59 5.95
C LEU A 229 17.67 0.84 5.39
N ASP A 230 18.73 1.17 4.66
CA ASP A 230 19.00 2.53 4.19
C ASP A 230 18.23 2.86 2.91
N ASP A 231 17.52 4.00 2.89
CA ASP A 231 16.71 4.48 1.76
C ASP A 231 15.58 3.52 1.29
N PHE A 232 15.16 2.56 2.13
CA PHE A 232 14.04 1.68 1.81
C PHE A 232 12.69 2.36 2.09
N ALA A 233 11.82 2.38 1.08
CA ALA A 233 10.44 2.86 1.20
C ALA A 233 9.49 1.79 1.73
N TRP A 234 9.86 0.51 1.58
CA TRP A 234 9.09 -0.66 2.00
C TRP A 234 10.00 -1.88 2.12
N ALA A 235 9.72 -2.77 3.06
CA ALA A 235 10.33 -4.10 3.14
C ALA A 235 9.35 -5.07 3.81
N ASP A 236 9.40 -6.35 3.42
CA ASP A 236 8.68 -7.45 4.06
C ASP A 236 9.35 -8.80 3.70
N TRP A 237 8.80 -9.89 4.21
CA TRP A 237 9.08 -11.25 3.78
C TRP A 237 8.05 -11.68 2.74
N ASP A 238 8.50 -12.15 1.58
CA ASP A 238 7.59 -12.70 0.57
C ASP A 238 7.09 -14.11 0.94
N HIS A 239 6.21 -14.68 0.12
CA HIS A 239 5.66 -16.03 0.32
C HIS A 239 6.72 -17.15 0.33
N ASN A 240 7.89 -16.90 -0.27
CA ASN A 240 9.01 -17.84 -0.28
C ASN A 240 9.94 -17.63 0.94
N GLY A 241 9.60 -16.71 1.85
CA GLY A 241 10.40 -16.37 3.02
C GLY A 241 11.67 -15.58 2.69
N ARG A 242 11.73 -14.94 1.52
CA ARG A 242 12.85 -14.06 1.15
C ARG A 242 12.62 -12.66 1.71
N LEU A 243 13.69 -12.02 2.18
CA LEU A 243 13.65 -10.62 2.57
C LEU A 243 13.62 -9.78 1.30
N VAL A 244 12.52 -9.06 1.08
CA VAL A 244 12.28 -8.25 -0.11
C VAL A 244 12.00 -6.81 0.26
N GLY A 245 12.27 -5.88 -0.66
CA GLY A 245 12.04 -4.47 -0.37
C GLY A 245 12.07 -3.57 -1.59
N ALA A 246 11.67 -2.33 -1.36
CA ALA A 246 11.68 -1.28 -2.36
C ALA A 246 12.63 -0.16 -1.95
N ARG A 247 13.67 0.07 -2.74
CA ARG A 247 14.69 1.10 -2.49
C ARG A 247 14.93 1.88 -3.78
N ARG A 248 14.85 3.21 -3.72
CA ARG A 248 15.19 4.12 -4.84
C ARG A 248 14.59 3.70 -6.20
N GLY A 249 13.29 3.38 -6.22
CA GLY A 249 12.57 3.04 -7.45
C GLY A 249 12.79 1.60 -7.95
N GLN A 250 13.48 0.77 -7.18
CA GLN A 250 13.75 -0.63 -7.50
C GLN A 250 13.06 -1.58 -6.51
N ILE A 251 12.67 -2.76 -6.99
CA ILE A 251 12.27 -3.91 -6.17
C ILE A 251 13.45 -4.87 -6.07
N LEU A 252 13.78 -5.30 -4.85
CA LEU A 252 15.00 -6.02 -4.51
C LEU A 252 14.70 -7.25 -3.65
N VAL A 253 15.54 -8.28 -3.78
CA VAL A 253 15.76 -9.31 -2.74
C VAL A 253 17.05 -8.94 -2.00
N MET A 254 17.05 -9.05 -0.67
CA MET A 254 18.18 -8.73 0.20
C MET A 254 18.70 -10.00 0.89
N ASN A 255 20.01 -10.10 1.08
CA ASN A 255 20.57 -11.02 2.07
C ASN A 255 20.38 -10.44 3.48
N PRO A 256 19.68 -11.11 4.42
CA PRO A 256 19.49 -10.59 5.77
C PRO A 256 20.78 -10.36 6.58
N GLU A 257 21.89 -11.03 6.24
CA GLU A 257 23.20 -10.80 6.88
C GLU A 257 23.84 -9.46 6.47
N ALA A 258 23.56 -9.00 5.24
CA ALA A 258 24.12 -7.77 4.66
C ALA A 258 23.09 -7.05 3.78
N PRO A 259 21.94 -6.61 4.34
CA PRO A 259 20.75 -6.28 3.54
C PRO A 259 20.89 -4.99 2.71
N ASN A 260 21.88 -4.15 3.00
CA ASN A 260 22.16 -2.96 2.21
C ASN A 260 23.11 -3.21 1.03
N ASP A 261 24.03 -4.17 1.19
CA ASP A 261 25.18 -4.40 0.29
C ASP A 261 24.96 -5.60 -0.64
N GLU A 262 24.41 -6.69 -0.13
CA GLU A 262 24.15 -7.91 -0.89
C GLU A 262 22.67 -7.96 -1.31
N VAL A 263 22.39 -7.31 -2.44
CA VAL A 263 21.04 -7.23 -3.01
C VAL A 263 20.98 -7.75 -4.44
N THR A 264 19.86 -8.36 -4.81
CA THR A 264 19.52 -8.71 -6.19
C THR A 264 18.36 -7.84 -6.66
N VAL A 265 18.55 -7.11 -7.77
CA VAL A 265 17.49 -6.28 -8.36
C VAL A 265 16.52 -7.18 -9.13
N LEU A 266 15.25 -7.19 -8.72
CA LEU A 266 14.17 -7.90 -9.43
C LEU A 266 13.57 -7.02 -10.53
N ALA A 267 13.38 -5.73 -10.26
CA ALA A 267 12.87 -4.77 -11.24
C ALA A 267 13.36 -3.35 -10.93
N ASP A 268 13.76 -2.62 -11.98
CA ASP A 268 13.97 -1.17 -11.92
C ASP A 268 12.81 -0.44 -12.60
N LEU A 269 12.11 0.39 -11.85
CA LEU A 269 10.92 1.09 -12.32
C LEU A 269 11.18 2.57 -12.61
N ASN A 270 12.42 3.07 -12.51
CA ASN A 270 12.70 4.50 -12.63
C ASN A 270 12.40 5.05 -14.03
N ASP A 271 12.74 4.32 -15.08
CA ASP A 271 12.61 4.80 -16.47
C ASP A 271 11.20 4.71 -17.05
N GLN A 272 10.24 4.14 -16.33
CA GLN A 272 8.86 4.06 -16.80
C GLN A 272 8.24 5.45 -16.94
N ARG A 273 7.62 5.68 -18.10
CA ARG A 273 6.96 6.94 -18.45
C ARG A 273 5.45 6.75 -18.53
N PRO A 274 4.64 7.74 -18.09
CA PRO A 274 3.19 7.69 -18.23
C PRO A 274 2.78 7.44 -19.68
N ASP A 275 2.01 6.37 -19.87
CA ASP A 275 1.39 5.99 -21.14
C ASP A 275 -0.02 5.44 -20.81
N PRO A 276 -0.99 6.33 -20.54
CA PRO A 276 -2.33 5.92 -20.13
C PRO A 276 -3.04 5.21 -21.28
N GLN A 277 -3.28 3.92 -21.09
CA GLN A 277 -4.03 3.07 -22.00
C GLN A 277 -5.34 2.60 -21.33
N PRO A 278 -6.41 2.36 -22.11
CA PRO A 278 -7.62 1.74 -21.58
C PRO A 278 -7.28 0.36 -20.99
N ALA A 279 -8.04 -0.06 -19.99
CA ALA A 279 -7.94 -1.42 -19.49
C ALA A 279 -8.53 -2.40 -20.52
N PRO A 280 -7.99 -3.62 -20.63
CA PRO A 280 -8.58 -4.66 -21.46
C PRO A 280 -9.94 -5.09 -20.91
N ASP A 281 -10.81 -5.63 -21.77
CA ASP A 281 -12.20 -5.98 -21.44
C ASP A 281 -12.33 -6.84 -20.17
N TRP A 282 -11.42 -7.80 -19.96
CA TRP A 282 -11.45 -8.68 -18.79
C TRP A 282 -11.29 -7.95 -17.45
N ALA A 283 -10.67 -6.77 -17.45
CA ALA A 283 -10.45 -5.93 -16.27
C ALA A 283 -11.59 -4.91 -16.04
N GLN A 284 -12.54 -4.80 -16.97
CA GLN A 284 -13.69 -3.89 -16.88
C GLN A 284 -14.97 -4.56 -16.37
N HIS A 285 -14.96 -5.89 -16.24
CA HIS A 285 -16.09 -6.69 -15.80
C HIS A 285 -15.71 -7.55 -14.59
N TRP A 286 -16.70 -7.98 -13.81
CA TRP A 286 -16.54 -8.89 -12.67
C TRP A 286 -16.05 -10.29 -13.10
#